data_AF-A0A5P9EVV5-F1
#
_entry.id   AF-A0A5P9EVV5-F1
#
_cell.length_a   1.000
_cell.length_b   1.000
_cell.length_c   1.000
_cell.angle_alpha   90.00
_cell.angle_beta   90.00
_cell.angle_gamma   90.00
#
_symmetry.space_group_name_H-M   'P 1'
#
loop_
_entity.id
_entity.type
_entity.pdbx_description
1 polymer ?
#
loop_
_entity_poly.entity_id
_entity_poly.type
_entity_poly.pdbx_seq_one_letter_code
_entity_poly.pdbx_strand_id
1 'polypeptide(L)'
;MDKLSGQIDQLLHIIEIAIVLAGFAAMVATFQSRKVETITRGHVVSLAMIVYISLFSALLSAFSLALLNFHLKPGYVWSISSALMGVATTGFIVYLWKKRHFKFVSTIMRLTYYGLFGIACFVVIISALNAAGIFFEREFGPYFMAYICNIFFVGFAFARLLMRPLWKSVEKKEAKQPHSERLRRRR
;
A
#
# COMPACT_ATOMS: atom_id res chain seq x y z
N MET A 1 18.97 22.15 -13.47
CA MET A 1 18.35 22.16 -12.13
C MET A 1 16.91 21.66 -12.17
N ASP A 2 16.22 21.83 -13.29
CA ASP A 2 14.79 21.48 -13.48
C ASP A 2 14.44 20.02 -13.20
N LYS A 3 15.29 19.07 -13.61
CA LYS A 3 15.07 17.63 -13.35
C LYS A 3 15.05 17.29 -11.86
N LEU A 4 15.90 17.93 -11.05
CA LEU A 4 15.96 17.66 -9.61
C LEU A 4 14.76 18.27 -8.88
N SER A 5 14.33 19.47 -9.30
CA SER A 5 13.11 20.10 -8.77
C SER A 5 11.89 19.20 -8.96
N GLY A 6 11.68 18.68 -10.18
CA GLY A 6 10.57 17.77 -10.44
C GLY A 6 10.61 16.47 -9.63
N GLN A 7 11.81 15.94 -9.34
CA GLN A 7 11.97 14.75 -8.49
C GLN A 7 11.60 15.02 -7.03
N ILE A 8 11.96 16.20 -6.52
CA ILE A 8 11.59 16.63 -5.16
C ILE A 8 10.06 16.77 -5.05
N ASP A 9 9.43 17.42 -6.03
CA ASP A 9 7.98 17.59 -6.07
C ASP A 9 7.27 16.23 -6.08
N GLN A 10 7.77 15.26 -6.85
CA GLN A 10 7.25 13.90 -6.89
C GLN A 10 7.36 13.18 -5.54
N LEU A 11 8.47 13.35 -4.81
CA LEU A 11 8.64 12.77 -3.46
C LEU A 11 7.69 13.42 -2.46
N LEU A 12 7.48 14.74 -2.54
CA LEU A 12 6.50 15.44 -1.70
C LEU A 12 5.09 14.91 -1.94
N HIS A 13 4.68 14.75 -3.20
CA HIS A 13 3.38 14.16 -3.53
C HIS A 13 3.23 12.73 -2.98
N ILE A 14 4.28 11.91 -3.04
CA ILE A 14 4.27 10.56 -2.45
C ILE A 14 4.03 10.64 -0.94
N ILE A 15 4.71 11.56 -0.24
CA ILE A 15 4.54 11.76 1.21
C ILE A 15 3.09 12.14 1.52
N GLU A 16 2.52 13.10 0.79
CA GLU A 16 1.14 13.55 0.98
C GLU A 16 0.14 12.40 0.78
N ILE A 17 0.23 11.70 -0.36
CA ILE A 17 -0.64 10.56 -0.67
C ILE A 17 -0.53 9.48 0.41
N ALA A 18 0.68 9.17 0.83
CA ALA A 18 0.94 8.16 1.84
C ALA A 18 0.37 8.55 3.23
N ILE A 19 0.57 9.80 3.66
CA ILE A 19 0.01 10.29 4.93
C ILE A 19 -1.52 10.25 4.90
N VAL A 20 -2.12 10.66 3.77
CA VAL A 20 -3.58 10.62 3.56
C VAL A 20 -4.10 9.18 3.65
N LEU A 21 -3.48 8.22 2.96
CA LEU A 21 -3.86 6.81 3.00
C LEU A 21 -3.73 6.21 4.41
N ALA A 22 -2.64 6.54 5.13
CA ALA A 22 -2.44 6.12 6.51
C ALA A 22 -3.53 6.69 7.44
N GLY A 23 -3.86 7.98 7.29
CA GLY A 23 -4.90 8.66 8.05
C GLY A 23 -6.29 8.05 7.81
N PHE A 24 -6.64 7.77 6.55
CA PHE A 24 -7.89 7.09 6.22
C PHE A 24 -7.96 5.68 6.82
N ALA A 25 -6.88 4.91 6.76
CA ALA A 25 -6.85 3.61 7.41
C ALA A 25 -7.02 3.72 8.93
N ALA A 26 -6.36 4.69 9.59
CA ALA A 26 -6.56 4.92 11.01
C ALA A 26 -8.03 5.25 11.36
N MET A 27 -8.70 6.08 10.55
CA MET A 27 -10.14 6.34 10.70
C MET A 27 -10.99 5.09 10.51
N VAL A 28 -10.73 4.28 9.48
CA VAL A 28 -11.46 3.02 9.25
C VAL A 28 -11.26 2.06 10.44
N ALA A 29 -10.07 2.03 11.03
CA ALA A 29 -9.76 1.22 12.20
C ALA A 29 -10.65 1.59 13.40
N THR A 30 -10.79 2.88 13.69
CA THR A 30 -11.56 3.38 14.84
C THR A 30 -13.07 3.21 14.66
N PHE A 31 -13.58 3.31 13.43
CA PHE A 31 -14.99 3.03 13.15
C PHE A 31 -15.31 1.54 13.17
N GLN A 32 -14.40 0.68 12.72
CA GLN A 32 -14.59 -0.77 12.76
C GLN A 32 -14.50 -1.32 14.18
N SER A 33 -13.65 -0.77 15.05
CA SER A 33 -13.56 -1.21 16.45
C SER A 33 -14.83 -0.87 17.27
N ARG A 34 -15.52 0.22 16.94
CA ARG A 34 -16.80 0.61 17.58
C ARG A 34 -17.98 -0.29 17.19
N LYS A 35 -17.96 -0.86 15.98
CA LYS A 35 -18.98 -1.79 15.50
C LYS A 35 -18.50 -3.23 15.74
N VAL A 36 -18.80 -3.77 16.91
CA VAL A 36 -18.42 -5.14 17.38
C VAL A 36 -18.95 -6.28 16.46
N GLU A 37 -19.61 -5.99 15.35
CA GLU A 37 -20.02 -6.99 14.36
C GLU A 37 -18.82 -7.56 13.57
N THR A 38 -18.29 -8.70 14.02
CA THR A 38 -17.44 -9.64 13.27
C THR A 38 -16.25 -9.00 12.52
N ILE A 39 -15.31 -8.41 13.26
CA ILE A 39 -14.01 -8.02 12.69
C ILE A 39 -13.29 -9.29 12.22
N THR A 40 -13.17 -9.46 10.91
CA THR A 40 -12.43 -10.59 10.34
C THR A 40 -10.93 -10.33 10.42
N ARG A 41 -10.12 -11.37 10.65
CA ARG A 41 -8.64 -11.27 10.62
C ARG A 41 -8.13 -10.60 9.35
N GLY A 42 -8.79 -10.82 8.21
CA GLY A 42 -8.43 -10.21 6.93
C GLY A 42 -8.57 -8.68 6.90
N HIS A 43 -9.54 -8.10 7.61
CA HIS A 43 -9.67 -6.65 7.71
C HIS A 43 -8.51 -6.05 8.51
N VAL A 44 -8.17 -6.66 9.65
CA VAL A 44 -7.02 -6.23 10.48
C VAL A 44 -5.71 -6.32 9.71
N VAL A 45 -5.48 -7.40 8.96
CA VAL A 45 -4.26 -7.53 8.15
C VAL A 45 -4.24 -6.49 7.02
N SER A 46 -5.35 -6.27 6.31
CA SER A 46 -5.41 -5.26 5.24
C SER A 46 -5.14 -3.86 5.78
N LEU A 47 -5.74 -3.52 6.91
CA LEU A 47 -5.55 -2.25 7.60
C LEU A 47 -4.09 -2.05 8.05
N ALA A 48 -3.50 -3.07 8.68
CA ALA A 48 -2.11 -3.05 9.09
C ALA A 48 -1.16 -2.90 7.88
N MET A 49 -1.46 -3.56 6.76
CA MET A 49 -0.69 -3.42 5.53
C MET A 49 -0.78 -1.99 4.98
N ILE A 50 -1.98 -1.41 4.90
CA ILE A 50 -2.17 -0.03 4.43
C ILE A 50 -1.37 0.94 5.29
N VAL A 51 -1.52 0.87 6.61
CA VAL A 51 -0.81 1.76 7.55
C VAL A 51 0.69 1.57 7.42
N TYR A 52 1.17 0.32 7.44
CA TYR A 52 2.60 0.02 7.38
C TYR A 52 3.22 0.54 6.08
N ILE A 53 2.67 0.18 4.92
CA ILE A 53 3.25 0.53 3.61
C ILE A 53 3.20 2.04 3.40
N SER A 54 2.09 2.68 3.78
CA SER A 54 1.96 4.14 3.63
C SER A 54 2.96 4.87 4.53
N LEU A 55 3.04 4.51 5.81
CA LEU A 55 3.96 5.18 6.74
C LEU A 55 5.43 4.93 6.36
N PHE A 56 5.79 3.71 5.94
CA PHE A 56 7.13 3.43 5.43
C PHE A 56 7.42 4.20 4.15
N SER A 57 6.44 4.34 3.25
CA SER A 57 6.65 5.09 2.00
C SER A 57 6.88 6.57 2.27
N ALA A 58 6.12 7.17 3.19
CA ALA A 58 6.33 8.54 3.63
C ALA A 58 7.69 8.71 4.31
N LEU A 59 8.08 7.78 5.20
CA LEU A 59 9.36 7.80 5.90
C LEU A 59 10.55 7.71 4.94
N LEU A 60 10.51 6.78 3.98
CA LEU A 60 11.58 6.61 3.00
C LEU A 60 11.67 7.81 2.06
N SER A 61 10.54 8.40 1.68
CA SER A 61 10.53 9.61 0.83
C SER A 61 11.12 10.80 1.57
N ALA A 62 10.72 11.00 2.84
CA ALA A 62 11.27 12.04 3.70
C ALA A 62 12.78 11.83 3.96
N PHE A 63 13.20 10.58 4.12
CA PHE A 63 14.61 10.23 4.26
C PHE A 63 15.41 10.58 2.99
N SER A 64 14.89 10.28 1.79
CA SER A 64 15.54 10.69 0.54
C SER A 64 15.63 12.21 0.40
N LEU A 65 14.57 12.93 0.76
CA LEU A 65 14.60 14.41 0.79
C LEU A 65 15.66 14.92 1.76
N ALA A 66 15.78 14.31 2.95
CA ALA A 66 16.83 14.66 3.90
C ALA A 66 18.23 14.41 3.32
N LEU A 67 18.46 13.28 2.64
CA LEU A 67 19.73 12.99 1.98
C LEU A 67 20.11 14.02 0.88
N LEU A 68 19.13 14.53 0.14
CA LEU A 68 19.37 15.56 -0.87
C LEU A 68 19.89 16.88 -0.26
N ASN A 69 19.56 17.18 1.00
CA ASN A 69 20.04 18.39 1.69
C ASN A 69 21.54 18.31 2.07
N PHE A 70 22.14 17.12 2.12
CA PHE A 70 23.55 16.94 2.45
C PHE A 70 24.51 17.16 1.26
N HIS A 71 24.03 17.75 0.16
CA HIS A 71 24.84 18.06 -1.05
C HIS A 71 25.55 16.82 -1.65
N LEU A 72 25.01 15.62 -1.39
CA LEU A 72 25.50 14.38 -1.98
C LEU A 72 25.20 14.35 -3.49
N LYS A 73 26.04 13.67 -4.28
CA LYS A 73 25.72 13.48 -5.70
C LYS A 73 24.41 12.71 -5.83
N PRO A 74 23.48 13.13 -6.72
CA PRO A 74 22.14 12.54 -6.82
C PRO A 74 22.15 11.01 -6.98
N GLY A 75 23.07 10.46 -7.79
CA GLY A 75 23.18 9.01 -7.99
C GLY A 75 23.45 8.22 -6.70
N TYR A 76 24.20 8.77 -5.73
CA TYR A 76 24.40 8.10 -4.45
C TYR A 76 23.14 8.15 -3.59
N VAL A 77 22.42 9.27 -3.62
CA VAL A 77 21.14 9.40 -2.88
C VAL A 77 20.13 8.37 -3.37
N TRP A 78 19.98 8.22 -4.69
CA TRP A 78 19.05 7.25 -5.27
C TRP A 78 19.48 5.81 -5.05
N SER A 79 20.78 5.51 -5.10
CA SER A 79 21.31 4.18 -4.79
C SER A 79 21.04 3.79 -3.33
N ILE A 80 21.35 4.66 -2.36
CA ILE A 80 21.10 4.42 -0.93
C ILE A 80 19.61 4.28 -0.66
N SER A 81 18.79 5.17 -1.24
CA SER A 81 17.34 5.15 -1.05
C SER A 81 16.70 3.89 -1.65
N SER A 82 17.18 3.44 -2.82
CA SER A 82 16.74 2.19 -3.45
C SER A 82 17.16 0.97 -2.63
N ALA A 83 18.40 0.94 -2.13
CA ALA A 83 18.85 -0.13 -1.26
C ALA A 83 17.96 -0.26 -0.01
N LEU A 84 17.66 0.88 0.63
CA LEU A 84 16.81 0.92 1.80
C LEU A 84 15.36 0.50 1.50
N MET A 85 14.82 0.90 0.34
CA MET A 85 13.51 0.44 -0.14
C MET A 85 13.48 -1.08 -0.36
N GLY A 86 14.53 -1.64 -0.96
CA GLY A 86 14.67 -3.08 -1.17
C GLY A 86 14.70 -3.84 0.16
N VAL A 87 15.47 -3.35 1.14
CA VAL A 87 15.55 -3.93 2.49
C VAL A 87 14.19 -3.86 3.20
N ALA A 88 13.53 -2.69 3.19
CA ALA A 88 12.22 -2.50 3.81
C ALA A 88 11.17 -3.44 3.20
N THR A 89 11.13 -3.53 1.86
CA THR A 89 10.18 -4.38 1.14
C THR A 89 10.45 -5.86 1.41
N THR A 90 11.73 -6.26 1.45
CA THR A 90 12.13 -7.64 1.81
C THR A 90 11.73 -7.99 3.24
N GLY A 91 11.97 -7.09 4.20
CA GLY A 91 11.54 -7.26 5.58
C GLY A 91 10.03 -7.43 5.71
N PHE A 92 9.26 -6.64 4.97
CA PHE A 92 7.80 -6.76 4.90
C PHE A 92 7.34 -8.10 4.31
N ILE A 93 7.95 -8.54 3.21
CA ILE A 93 7.71 -9.85 2.59
C ILE A 93 7.95 -10.97 3.60
N VAL A 94 9.09 -10.97 4.29
CA VAL A 94 9.45 -12.00 5.29
C VAL A 94 8.48 -11.97 6.47
N TYR A 95 8.08 -10.78 6.93
CA TYR A 95 7.08 -10.62 7.98
C TYR A 95 5.72 -11.23 7.58
N LEU A 96 5.24 -10.95 6.37
CA LEU A 96 4.01 -11.55 5.84
C LEU A 96 4.15 -13.06 5.67
N TRP A 97 5.31 -13.55 5.22
CA TRP A 97 5.60 -14.97 5.10
C TRP A 97 5.60 -15.68 6.46
N LYS A 98 6.11 -15.05 7.51
CA LYS A 98 6.13 -15.65 8.85
C LYS A 98 4.75 -15.70 9.48
N LYS A 99 3.89 -14.70 9.22
CA LYS A 99 2.49 -14.66 9.71
C LYS A 99 1.52 -15.49 8.86
N ARG A 100 2.04 -16.29 7.94
CA ARG A 100 1.33 -17.03 6.90
C ARG A 100 0.57 -18.26 7.43
N HIS A 101 -0.57 -18.10 8.09
CA HIS A 101 -1.50 -19.22 8.37
C HIS A 101 -2.60 -19.34 7.29
N PHE A 102 -2.26 -19.90 6.11
CA PHE A 102 -3.17 -19.98 4.95
C PHE A 102 -4.13 -21.18 4.89
N LYS A 103 -4.30 -21.95 5.97
CA LYS A 103 -5.10 -23.19 5.87
C LYS A 103 -6.61 -22.97 5.61
N PHE A 104 -7.15 -21.76 5.81
CA PHE A 104 -8.60 -21.50 5.71
C PHE A 104 -9.00 -20.25 4.91
N VAL A 105 -8.26 -19.90 3.85
CA VAL A 105 -8.52 -18.68 3.07
C VAL A 105 -8.94 -19.02 1.64
N SER A 106 -9.96 -18.30 1.12
CA SER A 106 -10.57 -18.55 -0.19
C SER A 106 -9.56 -18.41 -1.34
N THR A 107 -9.83 -19.09 -2.46
CA THR A 107 -8.96 -19.09 -3.65
C THR A 107 -8.65 -17.68 -4.16
N ILE A 108 -9.64 -16.79 -4.16
CA ILE A 108 -9.48 -15.38 -4.54
C ILE A 108 -8.49 -14.65 -3.62
N MET A 109 -8.54 -14.92 -2.30
CA MET A 109 -7.56 -14.38 -1.35
C MET A 109 -6.15 -14.90 -1.64
N ARG A 110 -5.99 -16.19 -1.94
CA ARG A 110 -4.68 -16.75 -2.28
C ARG A 110 -4.10 -16.10 -3.54
N LEU A 111 -4.89 -15.96 -4.60
CA LEU A 111 -4.48 -15.30 -5.83
C LEU A 111 -4.05 -13.84 -5.57
N THR A 112 -4.82 -13.13 -4.74
CA THR A 112 -4.45 -11.78 -4.30
C THR A 112 -3.07 -11.79 -3.65
N TYR A 113 -2.84 -12.63 -2.63
CA TYR A 113 -1.56 -12.69 -1.93
C TYR A 113 -0.38 -13.07 -2.83
N TYR A 114 -0.57 -13.96 -3.81
CA TYR A 114 0.49 -14.29 -4.77
C TYR A 114 0.79 -13.12 -5.71
N GLY A 115 -0.22 -12.41 -6.19
CA GLY A 115 -0.02 -11.19 -6.98
C GLY A 115 0.76 -10.12 -6.19
N LEU A 116 0.44 -9.96 -4.90
CA LEU A 116 1.15 -9.03 -4.01
C LEU A 116 2.61 -9.43 -3.81
N PHE A 117 2.85 -10.72 -3.61
CA PHE A 117 4.21 -11.24 -3.54
C PHE A 117 4.98 -11.00 -4.84
N GLY A 118 4.35 -11.23 -5.99
CA GLY A 118 4.95 -10.98 -7.31
C GLY A 118 5.38 -9.52 -7.48
N ILE A 119 4.47 -8.58 -7.18
CA ILE A 119 4.76 -7.14 -7.25
C ILE A 119 5.86 -6.75 -6.24
N ALA A 120 5.80 -7.25 -5.01
CA ALA A 120 6.81 -6.93 -4.00
C ALA A 120 8.19 -7.49 -4.37
N CYS A 121 8.27 -8.71 -4.91
CA CYS A 121 9.52 -9.27 -5.45
C CYS A 121 10.05 -8.43 -6.61
N PHE A 122 9.17 -7.99 -7.51
CA PHE A 122 9.55 -7.10 -8.62
C PHE A 122 10.14 -5.78 -8.10
N VAL A 123 9.52 -5.16 -7.09
CA VAL A 123 10.04 -3.95 -6.43
C VAL A 123 11.41 -4.20 -5.82
N VAL A 124 11.62 -5.33 -5.13
CA VAL A 124 12.92 -5.68 -4.55
C VAL A 124 13.99 -5.83 -5.63
N ILE A 125 13.68 -6.53 -6.73
CA ILE A 125 14.62 -6.73 -7.84
C ILE A 125 15.01 -5.40 -8.47
N ILE A 126 14.04 -4.55 -8.82
CA ILE A 126 14.31 -3.24 -9.40
C ILE A 126 15.13 -2.37 -8.45
N SER A 127 14.77 -2.36 -7.16
CA SER A 127 15.48 -1.58 -6.15
C SER A 127 16.93 -2.05 -5.97
N ALA A 128 17.17 -3.37 -6.00
CA ALA A 128 18.50 -3.94 -5.91
C ALA A 128 19.34 -3.64 -7.16
N LEU A 129 18.77 -3.77 -8.35
CA LEU A 129 19.44 -3.43 -9.62
C LEU A 129 19.82 -1.94 -9.66
N ASN A 130 18.90 -1.05 -9.30
CA ASN A 130 19.16 0.38 -9.25
C ASN A 130 20.20 0.76 -8.18
N ALA A 131 20.16 0.11 -7.01
CA ALA A 131 21.15 0.31 -5.96
C ALA A 131 22.56 -0.09 -6.42
N ALA A 132 22.69 -1.25 -7.08
CA ALA A 132 23.95 -1.74 -7.61
C ALA A 132 24.46 -0.91 -8.81
N GLY A 133 23.58 -0.15 -9.47
CA GLY A 133 23.89 0.55 -10.72
C GLY A 133 23.91 -0.39 -11.93
N ILE A 134 23.17 -1.51 -11.85
CA ILE A 134 23.05 -2.50 -12.93
C ILE A 134 21.76 -2.17 -13.70
N PHE A 135 21.84 -2.02 -15.03
CA PHE A 135 20.78 -1.53 -15.94
C PHE A 135 20.33 -0.09 -15.75
N PHE A 136 20.18 0.34 -14.51
CA PHE A 136 19.76 1.69 -14.17
C PHE A 136 20.95 2.41 -13.54
N GLU A 137 21.37 3.53 -14.12
CA GLU A 137 22.54 4.31 -13.70
C GLU A 137 22.35 5.05 -12.37
N ARG A 138 21.75 4.38 -11.37
CA ARG A 138 21.37 4.91 -10.05
C ARG A 138 20.44 6.11 -10.20
N GLU A 139 19.38 5.91 -10.97
CA GLU A 139 18.44 6.96 -11.32
C GLU A 139 17.25 7.01 -10.36
N PHE A 140 16.54 8.14 -10.39
CA PHE A 140 15.30 8.33 -9.64
C PHE A 140 14.15 7.46 -10.15
N GLY A 141 14.07 7.20 -11.46
CA GLY A 141 12.93 6.51 -12.08
C GLY A 141 12.61 5.15 -11.47
N PRO A 142 13.58 4.22 -11.35
CA PRO A 142 13.36 2.91 -10.71
C PRO A 142 12.91 3.01 -9.25
N TYR A 143 13.46 3.99 -8.53
CA TYR A 143 13.09 4.28 -7.15
C TYR A 143 11.65 4.80 -7.03
N PHE A 144 11.26 5.71 -7.91
CA PHE A 144 9.89 6.22 -8.01
C PHE A 144 8.90 5.11 -8.38
N MET A 145 9.26 4.21 -9.29
CA MET A 145 8.41 3.09 -9.69
C MET A 145 8.07 2.18 -8.51
N ALA A 146 9.01 1.96 -7.59
CA ALA A 146 8.76 1.21 -6.35
C ALA A 146 7.62 1.84 -5.52
N TYR A 147 7.57 3.16 -5.42
CA TYR A 147 6.47 3.87 -4.74
C TYR A 147 5.14 3.70 -5.45
N ILE A 148 5.12 3.83 -6.78
CA ILE A 148 3.89 3.65 -7.55
C ILE A 148 3.32 2.24 -7.35
N CYS A 149 4.16 1.21 -7.39
CA CYS A 149 3.75 -0.16 -7.10
C CYS A 149 3.18 -0.31 -5.68
N ASN A 150 3.84 0.29 -4.68
CA ASN A 150 3.38 0.24 -3.29
C ASN A 150 2.05 0.97 -3.09
N ILE A 151 1.88 2.17 -3.67
CA ILE A 151 0.63 2.94 -3.60
C ILE A 151 -0.50 2.21 -4.30
N PHE A 152 -0.25 1.63 -5.48
CA PHE A 152 -1.26 0.83 -6.19
C PHE A 152 -1.72 -0.35 -5.32
N PHE A 153 -0.79 -1.02 -4.66
CA PHE A 153 -1.11 -2.09 -3.73
C PHE A 153 -1.97 -1.58 -2.55
N VAL A 154 -1.56 -0.47 -1.92
CA VAL A 154 -2.33 0.13 -0.82
C VAL A 154 -3.75 0.51 -1.27
N GLY A 155 -3.89 1.15 -2.44
CA GLY A 155 -5.18 1.52 -3.00
C GLY A 155 -6.08 0.30 -3.24
N PHE A 156 -5.53 -0.78 -3.78
CA PHE A 156 -6.26 -2.04 -3.95
C PHE A 156 -6.69 -2.64 -2.60
N ALA A 157 -5.79 -2.70 -1.61
CA ALA A 157 -6.09 -3.20 -0.27
C ALA A 157 -7.19 -2.37 0.42
N PHE A 158 -7.13 -1.05 0.26
CA PHE A 158 -8.09 -0.10 0.81
C PHE A 158 -9.47 -0.24 0.15
N ALA A 159 -9.53 -0.28 -1.19
CA ALA A 159 -10.78 -0.49 -1.91
C ALA A 159 -11.47 -1.78 -1.50
N ARG A 160 -10.71 -2.88 -1.36
CA ARG A 160 -11.23 -4.16 -0.89
C ARG A 160 -11.74 -4.09 0.55
N LEU A 161 -11.03 -3.40 1.43
CA LEU A 161 -11.40 -3.22 2.83
C LEU A 161 -12.72 -2.45 2.97
N LEU A 162 -12.98 -1.46 2.12
CA LEU A 162 -14.20 -0.65 2.14
C LEU A 162 -15.38 -1.29 1.41
N MET A 163 -15.17 -1.80 0.20
CA MET A 163 -16.27 -2.26 -0.67
C MET A 163 -16.98 -3.49 -0.12
N ARG A 164 -16.24 -4.41 0.50
CA ARG A 164 -16.82 -5.67 0.97
C ARG A 164 -17.81 -5.48 2.14
N PRO A 165 -17.51 -4.69 3.19
CA PRO A 165 -18.50 -4.34 4.22
C PRO A 165 -19.69 -3.54 3.69
N LEU A 166 -19.46 -2.60 2.76
CA LEU A 166 -20.53 -1.78 2.17
C LEU A 166 -21.54 -2.65 1.42
N TRP A 167 -21.05 -3.54 0.56
CA TRP A 167 -21.92 -4.44 -0.20
C TRP A 167 -22.75 -5.35 0.71
N LYS A 168 -22.12 -5.96 1.73
CA LYS A 168 -22.83 -6.76 2.74
C LYS A 168 -23.89 -5.97 3.49
N SER A 169 -23.65 -4.68 3.74
CA SER A 169 -24.62 -3.81 4.43
C SER A 169 -25.82 -3.50 3.55
N VAL A 170 -25.60 -3.33 2.24
CA VAL A 170 -26.67 -3.17 1.24
C VAL A 170 -27.49 -4.45 1.14
N GLU A 171 -26.86 -5.61 0.97
CA GLU A 171 -27.54 -6.92 0.91
C GLU A 171 -28.39 -7.19 2.16
N LYS A 172 -27.86 -6.91 3.36
CA LYS A 172 -28.63 -7.03 4.61
C LYS A 172 -29.85 -6.10 4.65
N LYS A 173 -29.74 -4.88 4.12
CA LYS A 173 -30.85 -3.92 4.06
C LYS A 173 -31.92 -4.36 3.06
N GLU A 174 -31.51 -4.83 1.89
CA GLU A 174 -32.42 -5.34 0.86
C GLU A 174 -33.15 -6.60 1.34
N ALA A 175 -32.46 -7.52 2.02
CA ALA A 175 -33.05 -8.74 2.57
C ALA A 175 -34.07 -8.46 3.70
N LYS A 176 -33.91 -7.35 4.44
CA LYS A 176 -34.83 -6.93 5.50
C LYS A 176 -36.01 -6.09 5.03
N GLN A 177 -36.03 -5.63 3.77
CA GLN A 177 -37.20 -4.92 3.22
C GLN A 177 -38.35 -5.90 2.99
N PRO A 178 -39.50 -5.76 3.69
CA PRO A 178 -40.65 -6.63 3.50
C PRO A 178 -41.21 -6.50 2.08
N HIS A 179 -41.73 -7.61 1.54
CA HIS A 179 -42.19 -7.73 0.15
C HIS A 179 -43.23 -6.66 -0.26
N SER A 180 -43.99 -6.13 0.72
CA SER A 180 -45.00 -5.09 0.54
C SER A 180 -44.44 -3.70 0.18
N GLU A 181 -43.23 -3.33 0.63
CA GLU A 181 -42.61 -2.04 0.27
C GLU A 181 -42.00 -2.05 -1.14
N ARG A 182 -41.54 -3.21 -1.62
CA ARG A 182 -40.98 -3.35 -2.98
C ARG A 182 -42.03 -3.11 -4.07
N LEU A 183 -43.29 -3.44 -3.80
CA LEU A 183 -44.41 -3.21 -4.71
C LEU A 183 -44.84 -1.74 -4.77
N ARG A 184 -44.61 -0.96 -3.70
CA ARG A 184 -44.91 0.48 -3.66
C ARG A 184 -43.90 1.36 -4.40
N ARG A 185 -42.63 0.95 -4.50
CA ARG A 185 -41.58 1.70 -5.21
C ARG A 185 -41.54 1.47 -6.73
N ARG A 186 -42.32 0.52 -7.24
CA ARG A 186 -42.43 0.22 -8.68
C ARG A 186 -43.65 0.86 -9.35
N ARG A 187 -44.47 1.58 -8.61
CA ARG A 187 -45.49 2.51 -9.13
C ARG A 187 -44.96 3.93 -9.00
#